data_AF-A0A1G4H2R3-F1
#
_entry.id   AF-A0A1G4H2R3-F1
#
_cell.length_a   1.000
_cell.length_b   1.000
_cell.length_c   1.000
_cell.angle_alpha   90.00
_cell.angle_beta   90.00
_cell.angle_gamma   90.00
#
_symmetry.space_group_name_H-M   'P 1'
#
loop_
_entity.id
_entity.type
_entity.pdbx_description
1 polymer ?
#
loop_
_entity_poly.entity_id
_entity_poly.type
_entity_poly.pdbx_seq_one_letter_code
_entity_poly.pdbx_strand_id
1 'polypeptide(L)'
;MSGGKHSLKEQYFMKFDKGNSQSSSLVQDILDKLSTDDNNLQNLGRLLAQNFIDTYIECDMKNYNFPFDYLNEWINNKKHVYLTTGNDCSKIDLWDNYIEELWKKLEESRENCKRCTRATTKYICDNNTAFRQSDQQISTPSKSSGTTICVSLLGAFTTVFIILYKFTPFRAWLCRQINKCKELKKSKYKDKISNLVKYSEKNQQNVDNTIFYHSLYR
;
A
#
# COMPACT_ATOMS: atom_id res chain seq x y z
N MET A 1 14.25 19.18 21.07
CA MET A 1 14.08 18.73 19.68
C MET A 1 13.01 17.64 19.66
N SER A 2 11.76 17.99 19.34
CA SER A 2 10.65 17.03 19.37
C SER A 2 10.52 16.39 17.99
N GLY A 3 11.01 15.16 17.82
CA GLY A 3 10.76 14.36 16.62
C GLY A 3 9.27 14.12 16.48
N GLY A 4 8.65 14.76 15.49
CA GLY A 4 7.21 14.61 15.20
C GLY A 4 6.90 13.15 14.86
N LYS A 5 5.86 12.59 15.47
CA LYS A 5 5.42 11.22 15.20
C LYS A 5 4.77 11.17 13.81
N HIS A 6 5.38 10.44 12.88
CA HIS A 6 4.86 10.24 11.53
C HIS A 6 3.44 9.69 11.52
N SER A 7 2.63 10.14 10.55
CA SER A 7 1.30 9.57 10.31
C SER A 7 1.41 8.09 9.95
N LEU A 8 0.32 7.31 10.10
CA LEU A 8 0.35 5.88 9.76
C LEU A 8 0.70 5.67 8.28
N LYS A 9 0.13 6.50 7.40
CA LYS A 9 0.43 6.51 5.97
C LYS A 9 1.91 6.78 5.68
N GLU A 10 2.50 7.80 6.32
CA GLU A 10 3.93 8.08 6.20
C GLU A 10 4.80 6.90 6.64
N GLN A 11 4.40 6.20 7.72
CA GLN A 11 5.12 5.00 8.16
C GLN A 11 5.08 3.88 7.10
N TYR A 12 3.95 3.70 6.40
CA TYR A 12 3.88 2.76 5.27
C TYR A 12 4.74 3.23 4.10
N PHE A 13 4.72 4.51 3.75
CA PHE A 13 5.55 5.02 2.65
C PHE A 13 7.05 4.81 2.94
N MET A 14 7.49 5.11 4.17
CA MET A 14 8.86 4.83 4.61
C MET A 14 9.21 3.34 4.56
N LYS A 15 8.28 2.47 4.96
CA LYS A 15 8.44 1.01 4.84
C LYS A 15 8.59 0.61 3.37
N PHE A 16 7.75 1.15 2.49
CA PHE A 16 7.76 0.83 1.07
C PHE A 16 9.03 1.30 0.37
N ASP A 17 9.52 2.50 0.70
CA ASP A 17 10.78 3.04 0.17
C ASP A 17 12.00 2.21 0.62
N LYS A 18 11.95 1.63 1.83
CA LYS A 18 13.02 0.78 2.35
C LYS A 18 13.04 -0.60 1.70
N GLY A 19 11.88 -1.15 1.35
CA GLY A 19 11.73 -2.52 0.86
C GLY A 19 12.08 -3.58 1.92
N ASN A 20 12.01 -4.85 1.53
CA ASN A 20 12.34 -6.00 2.37
C ASN A 20 13.41 -6.86 1.67
N SER A 21 14.38 -7.39 2.42
CA SER A 21 15.52 -8.13 1.84
C SER A 21 15.18 -9.55 1.39
N GLN A 22 14.02 -10.10 1.75
CA GLN A 22 13.59 -11.43 1.33
C GLN A 22 12.64 -11.34 0.14
N SER A 23 13.14 -11.58 -1.08
CA SER A 23 12.28 -11.85 -2.24
C SER A 23 11.87 -13.32 -2.24
N SER A 24 10.59 -13.62 -2.40
CA SER A 24 10.13 -14.98 -2.65
C SER A 24 10.51 -15.43 -4.08
N SER A 25 10.60 -16.74 -4.31
CA SER A 25 10.83 -17.31 -5.66
C SER A 25 9.79 -16.83 -6.68
N LEU A 26 8.53 -16.71 -6.25
CA LEU A 26 7.43 -16.20 -7.08
C LEU A 26 7.64 -14.75 -7.56
N VAL A 27 8.30 -13.89 -6.76
CA VAL A 27 8.65 -12.53 -7.21
C VAL A 27 9.67 -12.59 -8.34
N GLN A 28 10.68 -13.43 -8.19
CA GLN A 28 11.74 -13.54 -9.20
C GLN A 28 11.17 -14.09 -10.51
N ASP A 29 10.33 -15.12 -10.47
CA ASP A 29 9.70 -15.67 -11.67
C ASP A 29 8.82 -14.65 -12.43
N ILE A 30 8.17 -13.72 -11.72
CA ILE A 30 7.37 -12.66 -12.34
C ILE A 30 8.27 -11.56 -12.93
N LEU A 31 9.31 -11.17 -12.19
CA LEU A 31 10.28 -10.16 -12.65
C LEU A 31 11.08 -10.65 -13.85
N ASP A 32 11.50 -11.92 -13.89
CA ASP A 32 12.24 -12.49 -15.04
C ASP A 32 11.42 -12.49 -16.33
N LYS A 33 10.09 -12.54 -16.23
CA LYS A 33 9.15 -12.46 -17.36
C LYS A 33 8.83 -11.02 -17.79
N LEU A 34 9.34 -10.02 -17.09
CA LEU A 34 9.16 -8.61 -17.40
C LEU A 34 10.52 -7.94 -17.47
N SER A 35 10.95 -7.59 -18.68
CA SER A 35 12.21 -6.88 -18.88
C SER A 35 11.94 -5.43 -19.26
N THR A 36 12.79 -4.53 -18.79
CA THR A 36 12.89 -3.14 -19.23
C THR A 36 14.35 -2.73 -19.11
N ASP A 37 14.87 -1.91 -20.03
CA ASP A 37 16.24 -1.40 -19.93
C ASP A 37 16.36 -0.20 -18.96
N ASP A 38 15.24 0.28 -18.41
CA ASP A 38 15.22 1.37 -17.44
C ASP A 38 15.55 0.86 -16.03
N ASN A 39 16.77 1.12 -15.58
CA ASN A 39 17.25 0.74 -14.25
C ASN A 39 16.42 1.32 -13.10
N ASN A 40 15.81 2.50 -13.26
CA ASN A 40 14.96 3.08 -12.21
C ASN A 40 13.65 2.30 -12.10
N LEU A 41 13.05 1.96 -13.24
CA LEU A 41 11.85 1.12 -13.28
C LEU A 41 12.15 -0.29 -12.76
N GLN A 42 13.25 -0.93 -13.14
CA GLN A 42 13.63 -2.25 -12.59
C GLN A 42 13.73 -2.22 -11.05
N ASN A 43 14.42 -1.21 -10.50
CA ASN A 43 14.56 -1.05 -9.05
C ASN A 43 13.21 -0.82 -8.37
N LEU A 44 12.36 0.03 -8.96
CA LEU A 44 11.02 0.28 -8.46
C LEU A 44 10.12 -0.96 -8.55
N GLY A 45 10.22 -1.73 -9.62
CA GLY A 45 9.48 -2.97 -9.83
C GLY A 45 9.80 -4.00 -8.74
N ARG A 46 11.08 -4.17 -8.41
CA ARG A 46 11.49 -5.03 -7.29
C ARG A 46 10.89 -4.57 -5.96
N LEU A 47 10.94 -3.27 -5.65
CA LEU A 47 10.33 -2.73 -4.44
C LEU A 47 8.81 -2.94 -4.42
N LEU A 48 8.14 -2.68 -5.55
CA LEU A 48 6.70 -2.93 -5.69
C LEU A 48 6.38 -4.39 -5.40
N ALA A 49 7.06 -5.34 -6.03
CA ALA A 49 6.78 -6.76 -5.87
C ALA A 49 6.95 -7.22 -4.41
N GLN A 50 8.01 -6.79 -3.74
CA GLN A 50 8.24 -7.07 -2.32
C GLN A 50 7.12 -6.48 -1.45
N ASN A 51 6.83 -5.19 -1.63
CA ASN A 51 5.83 -4.49 -0.85
C ASN A 51 4.42 -5.05 -1.09
N PHE A 52 4.10 -5.48 -2.30
CA PHE A 52 2.83 -6.11 -2.63
C PHE A 52 2.65 -7.41 -1.84
N ILE A 53 3.67 -8.27 -1.79
CA ILE A 53 3.62 -9.52 -1.02
C ILE A 53 3.51 -9.26 0.47
N ASP A 54 4.33 -8.37 1.01
CA ASP A 54 4.30 -8.02 2.44
C ASP A 54 2.92 -7.45 2.81
N THR A 55 2.34 -6.62 1.95
CA THR A 55 1.01 -6.03 2.13
C THR A 55 -0.08 -7.09 2.05
N TYR A 56 0.04 -8.06 1.14
CA TYR A 56 -0.87 -9.19 1.02
C TYR A 56 -0.89 -10.03 2.29
N ILE A 57 0.30 -10.44 2.78
CA ILE A 57 0.45 -11.21 4.02
C ILE A 57 -0.11 -10.44 5.22
N GLU A 58 0.17 -9.13 5.29
CA GLU A 58 -0.34 -8.28 6.36
C GLU A 58 -1.87 -8.17 6.36
N CYS A 59 -2.48 -8.04 5.17
CA CYS A 59 -3.93 -7.99 5.01
C CYS A 59 -4.60 -9.29 5.45
N ASP A 60 -4.04 -10.44 5.03
CA ASP A 60 -4.53 -11.77 5.41
C ASP A 60 -4.51 -11.97 6.93
N MET A 61 -3.44 -11.51 7.60
CA MET A 61 -3.29 -11.65 9.05
C MET A 61 -4.18 -10.71 9.87
N LYS A 62 -4.47 -9.49 9.37
CA LYS A 62 -5.01 -8.40 10.19
C LYS A 62 -6.42 -7.94 9.80
N ASN A 63 -6.95 -8.39 8.66
CA ASN A 63 -8.31 -8.13 8.17
C ASN A 63 -8.69 -6.63 8.12
N TYR A 64 -7.76 -5.77 7.72
CA TYR A 64 -8.02 -4.36 7.39
C TYR A 64 -7.32 -3.96 6.09
N ASN A 65 -7.93 -3.05 5.33
CA ASN A 65 -7.67 -2.92 3.88
C ASN A 65 -6.82 -1.71 3.49
N PHE A 66 -6.65 -0.76 4.40
CA PHE A 66 -5.88 0.47 4.14
C PHE A 66 -4.42 0.26 3.68
N PRO A 67 -3.73 -0.87 3.94
CA PRO A 67 -2.37 -1.07 3.43
C PRO A 67 -2.28 -1.07 1.89
N PHE A 68 -3.25 -1.67 1.18
CA PHE A 68 -3.29 -1.63 -0.29
C PHE A 68 -3.70 -0.27 -0.83
N ASP A 69 -4.53 0.49 -0.09
CA ASP A 69 -4.84 1.89 -0.44
C ASP A 69 -3.55 2.73 -0.40
N TYR A 70 -2.74 2.55 0.64
CA TYR A 70 -1.44 3.24 0.74
C TYR A 70 -0.44 2.77 -0.30
N LEU A 71 -0.40 1.47 -0.64
CA LEU A 71 0.49 0.96 -1.69
C LEU A 71 0.13 1.54 -3.06
N ASN A 72 -1.17 1.58 -3.39
CA ASN A 72 -1.67 2.22 -4.60
C ASN A 72 -1.26 3.69 -4.69
N GLU A 73 -1.44 4.43 -3.59
CA GLU A 73 -1.07 5.85 -3.55
C GLU A 73 0.44 6.04 -3.67
N TRP A 74 1.23 5.21 -2.97
CA TRP A 74 2.68 5.24 -3.06
C TRP A 74 3.16 5.03 -4.51
N ILE A 75 2.62 4.03 -5.22
CA ILE A 75 2.95 3.80 -6.63
C ILE A 75 2.54 4.97 -7.52
N ASN A 76 1.37 5.57 -7.30
CA ASN A 76 0.94 6.75 -8.07
C ASN A 76 1.88 7.95 -7.85
N ASN A 77 2.40 8.14 -6.63
CA ASN A 77 3.40 9.17 -6.34
C ASN A 77 4.72 8.88 -7.06
N LYS A 78 5.15 7.61 -7.11
CA LYS A 78 6.34 7.21 -7.90
C LYS A 78 6.13 7.45 -9.40
N LYS A 79 4.92 7.17 -9.94
CA LYS A 79 4.55 7.46 -11.34
C LYS A 79 4.71 8.94 -11.64
N HIS A 80 4.18 9.80 -10.77
CA HIS A 80 4.27 11.24 -10.93
C HIS A 80 5.72 11.73 -10.98
N VAL A 81 6.56 11.29 -10.04
CA VAL A 81 7.98 11.66 -10.00
C VAL A 81 8.71 11.18 -11.27
N TYR A 82 8.45 9.94 -11.69
CA TYR A 82 9.09 9.37 -12.88
C TYR A 82 8.73 10.13 -14.17
N LEU A 83 7.45 10.49 -14.34
CA LEU A 83 6.97 11.18 -15.55
C LEU A 83 7.31 12.67 -15.60
N THR A 84 7.39 13.34 -14.45
CA THR A 84 7.76 14.77 -14.38
C THR A 84 9.27 14.98 -14.49
N THR A 85 10.07 13.93 -14.31
CA THR A 85 11.52 14.00 -14.52
C THR A 85 11.83 13.85 -16.01
N GLY A 86 12.04 14.96 -16.71
CA GLY A 86 12.62 14.96 -18.07
C GLY A 86 11.63 14.90 -19.24
N ASN A 87 10.38 15.34 -19.07
CA ASN A 87 9.35 15.60 -20.12
C ASN A 87 9.48 14.73 -21.38
N ASP A 88 9.19 13.44 -21.24
CA ASP A 88 9.17 12.50 -22.36
C ASP A 88 7.96 11.57 -22.24
N CYS A 89 7.07 11.63 -23.21
CA CYS A 89 5.88 10.80 -23.25
C CYS A 89 6.16 9.32 -23.44
N SER A 90 7.33 8.94 -23.98
CA SER A 90 7.74 7.53 -24.07
C SER A 90 7.81 6.85 -22.70
N LYS A 91 8.00 7.65 -21.63
CA LYS A 91 8.00 7.17 -20.25
C LYS A 91 6.63 6.69 -19.78
N ILE A 92 5.54 7.19 -20.35
CA ILE A 92 4.20 6.68 -20.04
C ILE A 92 4.11 5.23 -20.49
N ASP A 93 4.53 4.95 -21.73
CA ASP A 93 4.51 3.59 -22.29
C ASP A 93 5.47 2.66 -21.53
N LEU A 94 6.67 3.13 -21.17
CA LEU A 94 7.61 2.35 -20.35
C LEU A 94 7.02 2.01 -18.98
N TRP A 95 6.36 2.96 -18.34
CA TRP A 95 5.71 2.73 -17.05
C TRP A 95 4.57 1.72 -17.18
N ASP A 96 3.68 1.92 -18.14
CA ASP A 96 2.47 1.10 -18.29
C ASP A 96 2.85 -0.34 -18.69
N ASN A 97 3.81 -0.52 -19.61
CA ASN A 97 4.27 -1.84 -20.04
C ASN A 97 5.06 -2.59 -18.96
N TYR A 98 5.63 -1.90 -17.97
CA TYR A 98 6.45 -2.52 -16.93
C TYR A 98 5.77 -2.55 -15.56
N ILE A 99 5.49 -1.39 -14.95
CA ILE A 99 4.99 -1.30 -13.58
C ILE A 99 3.51 -1.72 -13.49
N GLU A 100 2.67 -1.29 -14.44
CA GLU A 100 1.25 -1.65 -14.41
C GLU A 100 1.05 -3.14 -14.77
N GLU A 101 1.78 -3.66 -15.75
CA GLU A 101 1.80 -5.10 -16.05
C GLU A 101 2.36 -5.95 -14.89
N LEU A 102 3.39 -5.45 -14.18
CA LEU A 102 3.88 -6.11 -12.96
C LEU A 102 2.80 -6.20 -11.88
N TRP A 103 2.10 -5.10 -11.60
CA TRP A 103 1.02 -5.11 -10.62
C TRP A 103 -0.08 -6.12 -11.01
N LYS A 104 -0.46 -6.13 -12.29
CA LYS A 104 -1.46 -7.06 -12.81
C LYS A 104 -1.06 -8.53 -12.62
N LYS A 105 0.18 -8.90 -12.97
CA LYS A 105 0.69 -10.27 -12.74
C LYS A 105 0.72 -10.64 -11.25
N LEU A 106 1.08 -9.69 -10.38
CA LEU A 106 1.06 -9.89 -8.94
C LEU A 106 -0.38 -10.12 -8.42
N GLU A 107 -1.35 -9.35 -8.91
CA GLU A 107 -2.77 -9.52 -8.59
C GLU A 107 -3.31 -10.88 -9.08
N GLU A 108 -3.02 -11.25 -10.32
CA GLU A 108 -3.42 -12.54 -10.92
C GLU A 108 -2.82 -13.74 -10.17
N SER A 109 -1.61 -13.61 -9.63
CA SER A 109 -0.97 -14.66 -8.82
C SER A 109 -1.65 -14.91 -7.46
N ARG A 110 -2.62 -14.07 -7.07
CA ARG A 110 -3.32 -14.13 -5.78
C ARG A 110 -4.81 -14.36 -6.01
N GLU A 111 -5.22 -15.62 -5.88
CA GLU A 111 -6.63 -15.99 -5.93
C GLU A 111 -7.44 -15.18 -4.91
N ASN A 112 -8.55 -14.60 -5.39
CA ASN A 112 -9.54 -13.88 -4.59
C ASN A 112 -9.08 -12.58 -3.91
N CYS A 113 -7.94 -11.98 -4.31
CA CYS A 113 -7.56 -10.67 -3.77
C CYS A 113 -8.34 -9.50 -4.39
N LYS A 114 -9.64 -9.39 -4.10
CA LYS A 114 -10.49 -8.24 -4.51
C LYS A 114 -10.00 -6.88 -4.01
N ARG A 115 -9.09 -6.88 -3.04
CA ARG A 115 -8.59 -5.69 -2.35
C ARG A 115 -7.19 -5.28 -2.83
N CYS A 116 -6.56 -6.08 -3.69
CA CYS A 116 -5.28 -5.79 -4.31
C CYS A 116 -5.43 -4.94 -5.58
N THR A 117 -6.66 -4.61 -5.97
CA THR A 117 -6.94 -3.99 -7.27
C THR A 117 -6.22 -2.68 -7.45
N ARG A 118 -5.60 -2.55 -8.63
CA ARG A 118 -4.86 -1.35 -9.03
C ARG A 118 -5.80 -0.17 -9.27
N ALA A 119 -5.53 0.95 -8.60
CA ALA A 119 -6.15 2.25 -8.82
C ALA A 119 -5.12 3.24 -9.39
N THR A 120 -4.84 3.14 -10.69
CA THR A 120 -3.81 3.96 -11.36
C THR A 120 -4.30 5.35 -11.74
N THR A 121 -3.43 6.35 -11.58
CA THR A 121 -3.64 7.69 -12.11
C THR A 121 -3.34 7.72 -13.61
N LYS A 122 -4.29 8.20 -14.41
CA LYS A 122 -4.12 8.35 -15.85
C LYS A 122 -3.31 9.60 -16.19
N TYR A 123 -2.38 9.44 -17.12
CA TYR A 123 -1.60 10.52 -17.71
C TYR A 123 -1.86 10.57 -19.21
N ILE A 124 -1.88 11.79 -19.75
CA ILE A 124 -2.02 12.06 -21.18
C ILE A 124 -0.75 12.77 -21.64
N CYS A 125 -0.35 12.51 -22.89
CA CYS A 125 0.72 13.24 -23.54
C CYS A 125 0.16 14.46 -24.30
N ASP A 126 0.74 15.63 -24.10
CA ASP A 126 0.56 16.79 -24.97
C ASP A 126 1.92 17.48 -25.19
N ASN A 127 2.28 17.75 -26.46
CA ASN A 127 3.57 18.32 -26.85
C ASN A 127 4.79 17.69 -26.14
N ASN A 128 4.90 16.36 -26.16
CA ASN A 128 5.92 15.55 -25.47
C ASN A 128 5.98 15.72 -23.94
N THR A 129 4.99 16.38 -23.34
CA THR A 129 4.91 16.57 -21.89
C THR A 129 3.77 15.70 -21.33
N ALA A 130 4.07 14.97 -20.26
CA ALA A 130 3.09 14.12 -19.58
C ALA A 130 2.29 14.93 -18.57
N PHE A 131 0.96 14.93 -18.69
CA PHE A 131 0.04 15.62 -17.80
C PHE A 131 -0.89 14.63 -17.11
N ARG A 132 -1.21 14.87 -15.84
CA ARG A 132 -2.21 14.07 -15.13
C ARG A 132 -3.59 14.43 -15.67
N GLN A 133 -4.37 13.43 -16.07
CA GLN A 133 -5.68 13.65 -16.73
C GLN A 133 -6.69 14.42 -15.85
N SER A 134 -6.53 14.41 -14.51
CA SER A 134 -7.39 15.18 -13.60
C SER A 134 -7.22 16.69 -13.71
N ASP A 135 -6.16 17.18 -14.34
CA ASP A 135 -5.81 18.60 -14.39
C ASP A 135 -6.39 19.28 -15.65
N GLN A 136 -7.02 18.52 -16.55
CA GLN A 136 -7.68 19.02 -17.74
C GLN A 136 -9.18 19.24 -17.48
N GLN A 137 -9.55 20.39 -16.91
CA GLN A 137 -10.82 21.00 -17.27
C GLN A 137 -10.61 21.64 -18.64
N ILE A 138 -11.10 20.96 -19.68
CA ILE A 138 -11.04 21.41 -21.07
C ILE A 138 -11.65 22.80 -21.19
N SER A 139 -10.83 23.78 -21.54
CA SER A 139 -11.25 25.11 -22.00
C SER A 139 -12.02 24.97 -23.32
N THR A 140 -13.35 25.08 -23.22
CA THR A 140 -14.39 25.61 -24.14
C THR A 140 -14.17 25.69 -25.67
N PRO A 141 -15.30 25.66 -26.43
CA PRO A 141 -15.67 26.89 -27.14
C PRO A 141 -17.03 27.45 -26.72
N SER A 142 -17.08 28.78 -26.74
CA SER A 142 -18.17 29.69 -26.40
C SER A 142 -19.55 29.33 -26.96
N LYS A 143 -20.60 29.43 -26.13
CA LYS A 143 -21.84 30.16 -26.47
C LYS A 143 -22.38 30.89 -25.24
N SER A 144 -22.72 32.15 -25.44
CA SER A 144 -23.34 33.06 -24.49
C SER A 144 -24.76 32.61 -24.11
N SER A 145 -25.11 32.81 -22.83
CA SER A 145 -26.30 33.53 -22.34
C SER A 145 -26.74 33.02 -20.97
N GLY A 146 -26.96 33.95 -20.02
CA GLY A 146 -28.06 33.81 -19.06
C GLY A 146 -27.72 33.51 -17.60
N THR A 147 -27.58 34.59 -16.83
CA THR A 147 -28.04 34.80 -15.43
C THR A 147 -27.38 34.07 -14.24
N THR A 148 -26.80 34.93 -13.41
CA THR A 148 -26.42 34.88 -11.99
C THR A 148 -27.38 34.16 -11.05
N ILE A 149 -26.84 33.31 -10.15
CA ILE A 149 -27.27 33.18 -8.75
C ILE A 149 -26.01 33.02 -7.88
N CYS A 150 -25.55 34.11 -7.26
CA CYS A 150 -24.57 34.05 -6.18
C CYS A 150 -25.31 33.88 -4.85
N VAL A 151 -25.22 32.70 -4.24
CA VAL A 151 -25.64 32.50 -2.84
C VAL A 151 -24.53 31.76 -2.08
N SER A 152 -23.71 32.57 -1.42
CA SER A 152 -23.03 32.41 -0.12
C SER A 152 -22.72 31.00 0.41
N LEU A 153 -21.58 30.42 -0.01
CA LEU A 153 -20.99 29.20 0.58
C LEU A 153 -20.25 29.43 1.91
N LEU A 154 -20.08 30.68 2.37
CA LEU A 154 -19.27 31.00 3.55
C LEU A 154 -19.94 30.65 4.89
N GLY A 155 -21.28 30.54 4.94
CA GLY A 155 -22.02 30.22 6.17
C GLY A 155 -21.96 28.73 6.57
N ALA A 156 -21.77 27.83 5.60
CA ALA A 156 -21.72 26.39 5.86
C ALA A 156 -20.38 25.97 6.48
N PHE A 157 -19.26 26.61 6.10
CA PHE A 157 -17.95 26.26 6.65
C PHE A 157 -17.81 26.65 8.12
N THR A 158 -18.31 27.82 8.53
CA THR A 158 -18.17 28.33 9.90
C THR A 158 -18.89 27.46 10.93
N THR A 159 -20.09 26.95 10.60
CA THR A 159 -20.84 26.03 11.47
C THR A 159 -20.16 24.68 11.65
N VAL A 160 -19.57 24.12 10.58
CA VAL A 160 -18.78 22.87 10.66
C VAL A 160 -17.52 23.04 11.51
N PHE A 161 -16.81 24.18 11.36
CA PHE A 161 -15.63 24.47 12.17
C PHE A 161 -15.95 24.61 13.67
N ILE A 162 -17.10 25.18 14.05
CA ILE A 162 -17.54 25.32 15.45
C ILE A 162 -17.86 23.95 16.07
N ILE A 163 -18.50 23.06 15.31
CA ILE A 163 -18.78 21.69 15.76
C ILE A 163 -17.47 20.93 16.01
N LEU A 164 -16.52 20.98 15.07
CA LEU A 164 -15.22 20.29 15.19
C LEU A 164 -14.32 20.87 16.30
N TYR A 165 -14.36 22.18 16.54
CA TYR A 165 -13.62 22.84 17.63
C TYR A 165 -14.10 22.34 19.01
N LYS A 166 -15.39 22.06 19.18
CA LYS A 166 -15.97 21.63 20.46
C LYS A 166 -15.74 20.13 20.77
N PHE A 167 -15.17 19.36 19.84
CA PHE A 167 -14.91 17.91 19.99
C PHE A 167 -13.54 17.57 20.62
N THR A 168 -12.92 18.47 21.37
CA THR A 168 -11.72 18.18 22.20
C THR A 168 -11.87 16.97 23.15
N PRO A 169 -13.03 16.67 23.78
CA PRO A 169 -13.14 15.49 24.65
C PRO A 169 -13.13 14.16 23.88
N PHE A 170 -13.37 14.17 22.56
CA PHE A 170 -13.34 12.96 21.72
C PHE A 170 -11.93 12.41 21.55
N ARG A 171 -10.92 13.30 21.51
CA ARG A 171 -9.50 12.94 21.40
C ARG A 171 -9.04 12.14 22.63
N ALA A 172 -9.45 12.57 23.82
CA ALA A 172 -9.13 11.88 25.08
C ALA A 172 -9.81 10.51 25.19
N TRP A 173 -11.07 10.41 24.75
CA TRP A 173 -11.81 9.15 24.71
C TRP A 173 -11.20 8.15 23.71
N LEU A 174 -10.84 8.61 22.50
CA LEU A 174 -10.14 7.81 21.49
C LEU A 174 -8.79 7.29 22.00
N CYS A 175 -7.98 8.14 22.63
CA CYS A 175 -6.70 7.71 23.20
C CYS A 175 -6.87 6.63 24.28
N ARG A 176 -7.91 6.73 25.13
CA ARG A 176 -8.21 5.73 26.15
C ARG A 176 -8.63 4.38 25.53
N GLN A 177 -9.40 4.41 24.45
CA GLN A 177 -9.80 3.18 23.75
C GLN A 177 -8.66 2.53 22.97
N ILE A 178 -7.78 3.33 22.35
CA ILE A 178 -6.60 2.80 21.65
C ILE A 178 -5.67 2.05 22.62
N ASN A 179 -5.48 2.56 23.84
CA ASN A 179 -4.63 1.89 24.83
C ASN A 179 -5.24 0.58 25.33
N LYS A 180 -6.57 0.50 25.54
CA LYS A 180 -7.25 -0.76 25.87
C LYS A 180 -7.09 -1.80 24.76
N CYS A 181 -7.19 -1.38 23.50
CA CYS A 181 -6.97 -2.26 22.35
C CYS A 181 -5.51 -2.74 22.22
N LYS A 182 -4.51 -1.97 22.68
CA LYS A 182 -3.10 -2.40 22.68
C LYS A 182 -2.84 -3.51 23.69
N GLU A 183 -3.37 -3.38 24.91
CA GLU A 183 -3.20 -4.38 25.96
C GLU A 183 -3.87 -5.72 25.59
N LEU A 184 -5.08 -5.68 25.01
CA LEU A 184 -5.77 -6.89 24.52
C LEU A 184 -5.06 -7.57 23.34
N LYS A 185 -4.34 -6.81 22.50
CA LYS A 185 -3.53 -7.37 21.41
C LYS A 185 -2.26 -8.02 21.93
N LYS A 186 -1.63 -7.45 22.97
CA LYS A 186 -0.42 -7.99 23.59
C LYS A 186 -0.69 -9.32 24.29
N SER A 187 -1.82 -9.47 24.99
CA SER A 187 -2.20 -10.74 25.60
C SER A 187 -2.48 -11.82 24.54
N LYS A 188 -3.28 -11.50 23.51
CA LYS A 188 -3.62 -12.45 22.44
C LYS A 188 -2.40 -12.93 21.63
N TYR A 189 -1.40 -12.07 21.42
CA TYR A 189 -0.15 -12.44 20.75
C TYR A 189 0.71 -13.37 21.62
N LYS A 190 0.79 -13.10 22.93
CA LYS A 190 1.50 -13.94 23.89
C LYS A 190 0.90 -15.36 23.93
N ASP A 191 -0.43 -15.46 23.90
CA ASP A 191 -1.13 -16.75 23.89
C ASP A 191 -0.91 -17.52 22.57
N LYS A 192 -0.92 -16.83 21.42
CA LYS A 192 -0.68 -17.45 20.11
C LYS A 192 0.75 -17.98 19.99
N ILE A 193 1.75 -17.23 20.45
CA ILE A 193 3.14 -17.72 20.50
C ILE A 193 3.26 -18.91 21.44
N SER A 194 2.66 -18.86 22.64
CA SER A 194 2.72 -19.97 23.58
C SER A 194 2.14 -21.26 22.99
N ASN A 195 1.07 -21.17 22.19
CA ASN A 195 0.47 -22.33 21.54
C ASN A 195 1.33 -22.89 20.40
N LEU A 196 2.02 -22.03 19.64
CA LEU A 196 2.93 -22.46 18.58
C LEU A 196 4.17 -23.16 19.15
N VAL A 197 4.73 -22.62 20.24
CA VAL A 197 5.87 -23.24 20.94
C VAL A 197 5.49 -24.64 21.46
N LYS A 198 4.33 -24.77 22.12
CA LYS A 198 3.83 -26.08 22.58
C LYS A 198 3.60 -27.08 21.44
N TYR A 199 3.13 -26.61 20.27
CA TYR A 199 2.96 -27.46 19.09
C TYR A 199 4.31 -27.93 18.53
N SER A 200 5.31 -27.05 18.51
CA SER A 200 6.67 -27.40 18.06
C SER A 200 7.36 -28.40 19.00
N GLU A 201 7.23 -28.22 20.32
CA GLU A 201 7.79 -29.13 21.32
C GLU A 201 7.19 -30.54 21.20
N LYS A 202 5.86 -30.63 20.98
CA LYS A 202 5.18 -31.92 20.81
C LYS A 202 5.61 -32.64 19.52
N ASN A 203 5.87 -31.90 18.45
CA ASN A 203 6.36 -32.50 17.20
C ASN A 203 7.82 -32.94 17.32
N GLN A 204 8.66 -32.17 18.01
CA GLN A 204 10.06 -32.54 18.24
C GLN A 204 10.16 -33.81 19.10
N GLN A 205 9.34 -33.92 20.14
CA GLN A 205 9.27 -35.14 20.95
C GLN A 205 8.77 -36.37 20.16
N ASN A 206 7.91 -36.17 19.16
CA ASN A 206 7.44 -37.25 18.29
C ASN A 206 8.54 -37.72 17.31
N VAL A 207 9.36 -36.78 16.80
CA VAL A 207 10.52 -37.08 15.96
C VAL A 207 11.61 -37.81 16.76
N ASP A 208 11.91 -37.35 17.97
CA ASP A 208 12.91 -37.98 18.84
C ASP A 208 12.50 -39.40 19.23
N ASN A 209 11.21 -39.62 19.54
CA ASN A 209 10.68 -40.97 19.78
C ASN A 209 10.84 -41.87 18.54
N THR A 210 10.53 -41.35 17.34
CA THR A 210 10.63 -42.11 16.08
C THR A 210 12.08 -42.51 15.76
N ILE A 211 13.04 -41.63 16.02
CA ILE A 211 14.47 -41.91 15.84
C ILE A 211 14.94 -42.99 16.84
N PHE A 212 14.46 -42.95 18.08
CA PHE A 212 14.82 -43.95 19.10
C PHE A 212 14.36 -45.37 18.73
N TYR A 213 13.12 -45.52 18.21
CA TYR A 213 12.60 -46.82 17.77
C TYR A 213 13.41 -47.44 16.64
N HIS A 214 13.92 -46.64 15.70
CA HIS A 214 14.75 -47.14 14.61
C HIS A 214 16.17 -47.52 15.03
N SER A 215 16.65 -47.07 16.20
CA SER A 215 17.99 -47.38 16.71
C SER A 215 18.08 -48.69 17.52
N LEU A 216 16.95 -49.22 17.98
CA LEU A 216 16.87 -50.43 18.81
C LEU A 216 16.71 -51.75 18.02
N TYR A 217 16.54 -51.69 16.70
CA TYR A 217 16.31 -52.86 15.82
C TYR A 217 17.43 -53.09 14.80
N ARG A 218 18.66 -52.62 15.08
CA ARG A 218 19.87 -52.95 14.32
C ARG A 218 20.88 -53.61 15.24
#